data_AF-A0A948W5E7-F1
#
_entry.id   AF-A0A948W5E7-F1
#
_cell.length_a   1.000
_cell.length_b   1.000
_cell.length_c   1.000
_cell.angle_alpha   90.00
_cell.angle_beta   90.00
_cell.angle_gamma   90.00
#
_symmetry.space_group_name_H-M   'P 1'
#
loop_
_entity.id
_entity.type
_entity.pdbx_description
1 polymer ?
#
loop_
_entity_poly.entity_id
_entity_poly.type
_entity_poly.pdbx_seq_one_letter_code
_entity_poly.pdbx_strand_id
1 'polypeptide(L)' 'DHVEITGQLITPIAMEKELRFAIREGGRTVGAGVVTEIIE' A
#
# COMPACT_ATOMS: atom_id res chain seq x y z
N ASP A 1 7.31 -13.41 7.05
CA ASP A 1 8.30 -12.43 6.56
C ASP A 1 7.66 -11.10 6.29
N HIS A 2 8.46 -10.04 6.42
CA HIS A 2 8.10 -8.69 5.98
C HIS A 2 8.96 -8.36 4.77
N VAL A 3 8.38 -7.67 3.80
CA VAL A 3 9.04 -7.23 2.58
C VAL A 3 8.70 -5.78 2.33
N GLU A 4 9.65 -5.04 1.77
CA GLU A 4 9.42 -3.68 1.30
C GLU A 4 8.98 -3.72 -0.18
N ILE A 5 8.01 -2.88 -0.53
CA ILE A 5 7.40 -2.85 -1.86
C ILE A 5 7.24 -1.40 -2.29
N THR A 6 7.73 -1.08 -3.49
CA THR A 6 7.41 0.16 -4.19
C THR A 6 6.25 -0.09 -5.15
N GLY A 7 5.19 0.71 -5.05
CA GLY A 7 4.01 0.60 -5.90
C GLY A 7 3.60 1.95 -6.49
N GLN A 8 2.97 1.91 -7.66
CA GLN A 8 2.40 3.09 -8.32
C GLN A 8 0.88 2.96 -8.34
N LEU A 9 0.16 4.00 -7.90
CA LEU A 9 -1.28 4.03 -7.98
C LEU A 9 -1.74 4.46 -9.37
N ILE A 10 -2.81 3.84 -9.88
CA ILE A 10 -3.44 4.20 -11.15
C ILE A 10 -4.10 5.58 -11.06
N THR A 11 -4.63 5.92 -9.88
CA THR A 11 -5.30 7.19 -9.59
C THR A 11 -4.72 7.81 -8.31
N PRO A 12 -4.57 9.14 -8.24
CA PRO A 12 -4.13 9.81 -7.02
C PRO A 12 -5.10 9.56 -5.87
N ILE A 13 -4.56 9.29 -4.69
CA ILE A 13 -5.31 9.13 -3.44
C ILE A 13 -4.59 9.97 -2.39
N ALA A 14 -5.37 10.65 -1.54
CA ALA A 14 -4.82 11.34 -0.39
C ALA A 14 -4.16 10.32 0.56
N MET A 15 -2.87 10.50 0.84
CA MET A 15 -2.09 9.59 1.66
C MET A 15 -1.06 10.34 2.50
N GLU A 16 -0.69 9.73 3.62
CA GLU A 16 0.34 10.19 4.53
C GLU A 16 1.21 9.00 4.98
N LYS A 17 2.41 9.28 5.49
CA LYS A 17 3.24 8.24 6.11
C LYS A 17 2.49 7.61 7.29
N GLU A 18 2.79 6.35 7.57
CA GLU A 18 2.13 5.52 8.58
C GLU A 18 0.66 5.16 8.30
N LEU A 19 0.09 5.61 7.18
CA LEU A 19 -1.22 5.16 6.72
C LEU A 19 -1.21 3.64 6.50
N ARG A 20 -2.17 2.94 7.12
CA ARG A 20 -2.33 1.49 6.99
C ARG A 20 -3.26 1.15 5.83
N PHE A 21 -2.92 0.10 5.10
CA PHE A 21 -3.73 -0.39 3.98
C PHE A 21 -3.78 -1.91 3.91
N ALA A 22 -4.74 -2.43 3.14
CA ALA A 22 -4.87 -3.85 2.83
C ALA A 22 -4.61 -4.09 1.33
N ILE A 23 -3.93 -5.19 1.02
CA ILE A 23 -3.72 -5.66 -0.35
C ILE A 23 -4.77 -6.73 -0.65
N ARG A 24 -5.50 -6.57 -1.75
CA ARG A 24 -6.62 -7.46 -2.12
C ARG A 24 -6.49 -7.97 -3.54
N GLU A 25 -6.76 -9.26 -3.72
CA GLU A 25 -6.78 -9.94 -5.03
C GLU A 25 -8.01 -10.86 -5.08
N GLY A 26 -8.75 -10.85 -6.19
CA GLY A 26 -9.94 -11.70 -6.35
C GLY A 26 -11.00 -11.52 -5.25
N GLY A 27 -11.09 -10.32 -4.65
CA GLY A 27 -12.00 -10.00 -3.55
C GLY A 27 -11.53 -10.41 -2.15
N ARG A 28 -10.41 -11.13 -2.02
CA ARG A 28 -9.84 -11.59 -0.74
C ARG A 28 -8.68 -10.70 -0.30
N THR A 29 -8.48 -10.57 1.01
CA THR A 29 -7.27 -9.91 1.56
C THR A 29 -6.12 -10.89 1.50
N VAL A 30 -5.01 -10.46 0.90
CA VAL A 30 -3.78 -11.27 0.75
C VAL A 30 -2.60 -10.68 1.51
N GLY A 31 -2.72 -9.45 2.00
CA GLY A 31 -1.69 -8.78 2.79
C GLY A 31 -2.19 -7.50 3.45
N ALA A 32 -1.37 -6.97 4.34
CA ALA A 32 -1.56 -5.68 4.98
C ALA A 32 -0.22 -4.93 4.98
N GLY A 33 -0.27 -3.62 4.87
CA GLY A 33 0.91 -2.78 4.78
C GLY A 33 0.72 -1.45 5.49
N VAL A 34 1.84 -0.73 5.61
CA VAL A 34 1.91 0.64 6.11
C VAL A 34 2.74 1.45 5.14
N VAL A 35 2.32 2.67 4.82
CA VAL A 35 3.09 3.57 3.95
C VAL A 35 4.32 4.05 4.70
N THR A 36 5.51 3.73 4.19
CA THR A 36 6.79 4.17 4.76
C THR A 36 7.29 5.47 4.15
N GLU A 37 7.10 5.64 2.84
CA GLU A 37 7.53 6.80 2.07
C GLU A 37 6.57 7.08 0.89
N ILE A 38 6.42 8.34 0.51
CA ILE A 38 5.65 8.78 -0.65
C ILE A 38 6.66 9.29 -1.68
N ILE A 39 6.64 8.71 -2.87
CA ILE A 39 7.57 8.97 -3.98
C ILE A 39 6.72 9.48 -5.16
N GLU A 40 7.15 10.57 -5.80
CA GLU A 40 6.48 11.20 -6.98
C GLU A 40 7.22 10.92 -8.29
#